data_AF-A0A962YGE3-F1
#
_entry.id   AF-A0A962YGE3-F1
#
_cell.length_a   1.000
_cell.length_b   1.000
_cell.length_c   1.000
_cell.angle_alpha   90.00
_cell.angle_beta   90.00
_cell.angle_gamma   90.00
#
_symmetry.space_group_name_H-M   'P 1'
#
loop_
_entity.id
_entity.type
_entity.pdbx_description
1 polymer ?
#
loop_
_entity_poly.entity_id
_entity_poly.type
_entity_poly.pdbx_seq_one_letter_code
_entity_poly.pdbx_strand_id
1 'polypeptide(L)'
;MFNWDLFNWGWQQLQQQLAPQRILGGREDIRGPYCIAVTATAPYTVKRICLTIEHIVPAARLLDLDVYTAYGQRIGRVEIGAPFLSVVSAARQ
;
A
#
# COMPACT_ATOMS: atom_id res chain seq x y z
N MET A 1 -4.08 8.71 17.04
CA MET A 1 -3.25 7.54 17.43
C MET A 1 -3.42 6.37 16.48
N PHE A 2 -4.65 5.98 16.12
CA PHE A 2 -4.96 4.84 15.22
C PHE A 2 -4.22 4.79 13.86
N ASN A 3 -3.87 5.94 13.29
CA ASN A 3 -3.33 6.01 11.92
C ASN A 3 -1.86 5.54 11.83
N TRP A 4 -1.05 5.82 12.87
CA TRP A 4 0.35 5.40 12.93
C TRP A 4 0.49 3.89 13.15
N ASP A 5 -0.40 3.29 13.95
CA ASP A 5 -0.38 1.84 14.20
C ASP A 5 -0.70 1.05 12.92
N LEU A 6 -1.72 1.47 12.18
CA LEU A 6 -2.09 0.85 10.90
C LEU A 6 -0.99 1.03 9.85
N PHE A 7 -0.43 2.23 9.75
CA PHE A 7 0.70 2.51 8.86
C PHE A 7 1.91 1.65 9.17
N ASN A 8 2.33 1.59 10.44
CA ASN A 8 3.49 0.79 10.86
C ASN A 8 3.26 -0.70 10.59
N TRP A 9 2.05 -1.19 10.87
CA TRP A 9 1.67 -2.57 10.55
C TRP A 9 1.77 -2.83 9.04
N GLY A 10 1.19 -1.98 8.20
CA GLY A 10 1.23 -2.12 6.74
C GLY A 10 2.65 -2.08 6.19
N TRP A 11 3.47 -1.19 6.73
CA TRP A 11 4.89 -1.09 6.40
C TRP A 11 5.67 -2.37 6.75
N GLN A 12 5.43 -2.94 7.94
CA GLN A 12 6.01 -4.23 8.32
C GLN A 12 5.59 -5.36 7.38
N GLN A 13 4.32 -5.41 6.96
CA GLN A 13 3.84 -6.41 6.00
C GLN A 13 4.56 -6.30 4.64
N LEU A 14 4.82 -5.08 4.17
CA LEU A 14 5.59 -4.84 2.94
C LEU A 14 7.04 -5.29 3.09
N GLN A 15 7.69 -4.94 4.20
CA GLN A 15 9.08 -5.31 4.47
C GLN A 15 9.29 -6.83 4.54
N GLN A 16 8.29 -7.58 5.00
CA GLN A 16 8.36 -9.05 5.07
C GLN A 16 8.24 -9.73 3.70
N GLN A 17 7.64 -9.08 2.71
CA GLN A 17 7.29 -9.69 1.42
C GLN A 17 8.12 -9.17 0.24
N LEU A 18 8.73 -8.00 0.37
CA LEU A 18 9.50 -7.37 -0.70
C LEU A 18 11.01 -7.58 -0.52
N ALA A 19 11.73 -7.56 -1.63
CA ALA A 19 13.18 -7.41 -1.60
C ALA A 19 13.57 -6.09 -0.89
N PRO A 20 14.80 -5.97 -0.37
CA PRO A 20 15.25 -4.79 0.36
C PRO A 20 14.86 -3.47 -0.31
N GLN A 21 14.32 -2.57 0.52
CA GLN A 21 13.74 -1.33 0.07
C GLN A 21 14.65 -0.17 0.45
N ARG A 22 14.85 0.79 -0.46
CA ARG A 22 15.47 2.07 -0.15
C ARG A 22 14.37 3.11 0.02
N ILE A 23 14.27 3.69 1.21
CA ILE A 23 13.35 4.80 1.48
C ILE A 23 13.86 6.05 0.76
N LEU A 24 13.00 6.69 -0.03
CA LEU A 24 13.27 7.97 -0.68
C LEU A 24 12.79 9.15 0.16
N GLY A 25 11.76 8.94 0.97
CA GLY A 25 11.22 9.96 1.86
C GLY A 25 9.92 9.48 2.52
N GLY A 26 9.44 10.24 3.50
CA GLY A 26 8.23 9.92 4.22
C GLY A 26 8.15 10.73 5.50
N ARG A 27 6.93 11.13 5.89
CA ARG A 27 6.68 11.84 7.14
C ARG A 27 5.20 11.69 7.50
N GLU A 28 4.48 12.80 7.58
CA GLU A 28 3.05 12.88 7.84
C GLU A 28 2.53 14.07 7.04
N ASP A 29 1.38 13.92 6.40
CA ASP A 29 0.66 15.00 5.75
C ASP A 29 -0.77 15.12 6.33
N ILE A 30 -1.62 15.94 5.70
CA ILE A 30 -3.00 16.15 6.15
C ILE A 30 -3.88 14.88 6.11
N ARG A 31 -3.44 13.82 5.43
CA ARG A 31 -4.10 12.51 5.33
C ARG A 31 -3.48 11.47 6.25
N GLY A 32 -2.33 11.79 6.86
CA GLY A 32 -1.65 10.96 7.84
C GLY A 32 -0.25 10.54 7.40
N PRO A 33 0.30 9.47 8.01
CA PRO A 33 1.66 9.02 7.72
C PRO A 33 1.79 8.46 6.31
N TYR A 34 2.91 8.75 5.65
CA TYR A 34 3.24 8.21 4.32
C TYR A 34 4.72 7.89 4.20
N CYS A 35 5.05 6.94 3.31
CA CYS A 35 6.42 6.58 2.96
C CYS A 35 6.51 6.28 1.47
N ILE A 36 7.59 6.76 0.85
CA ILE A 36 7.96 6.49 -0.53
C ILE A 36 9.24 5.67 -0.49
N ALA A 37 9.20 4.49 -1.09
CA ALA A 37 10.36 3.61 -1.17
C ALA A 37 10.49 2.99 -2.57
N VAL A 38 11.72 2.59 -2.90
CA VAL A 38 12.04 1.85 -4.12
C VAL A 38 12.54 0.46 -3.77
N THR A 39 12.20 -0.51 -4.60
CA THR A 39 12.62 -1.91 -4.45
C THR A 39 13.02 -2.47 -5.82
N ALA A 40 13.84 -3.52 -5.83
CA ALA A 40 14.18 -4.26 -7.04
C ALA A 40 13.06 -5.24 -7.47
N THR A 41 12.03 -5.44 -6.65
CA THR A 41 10.88 -6.29 -6.99
C THR A 41 10.10 -5.70 -8.16
N ALA A 42 9.74 -6.55 -9.14
CA ALA A 42 9.00 -6.14 -10.33
C ALA A 42 7.67 -5.44 -9.95
N PRO A 43 7.32 -4.29 -10.56
CA PRO A 43 6.16 -3.49 -10.18
C PRO A 43 4.83 -4.25 -10.11
N TYR A 44 4.56 -5.15 -11.06
CA TYR A 44 3.35 -5.99 -11.05
C TYR A 44 3.31 -6.93 -9.83
N THR A 45 4.45 -7.51 -9.44
CA THR A 45 4.57 -8.33 -8.24
C THR A 45 4.34 -7.50 -6.98
N VAL A 46 4.91 -6.30 -6.90
CA VAL A 46 4.66 -5.37 -5.79
C VAL A 46 3.17 -5.07 -5.68
N LYS A 47 2.48 -4.77 -6.80
CA LYS A 47 1.04 -4.48 -6.75
C LYS A 47 0.21 -5.67 -6.26
N ARG A 48 0.55 -6.90 -6.67
CA ARG A 48 -0.12 -8.11 -6.15
C ARG A 48 0.09 -8.26 -4.64
N ILE A 49 1.29 -8.00 -4.13
CA ILE A 49 1.58 -8.02 -2.69
C ILE A 49 0.75 -6.96 -1.95
N CYS A 50 0.69 -5.73 -2.46
CA CYS A 50 -0.14 -4.67 -1.88
C CYS A 50 -1.61 -5.09 -1.78
N LEU A 51 -2.16 -5.65 -2.86
CA LEU A 51 -3.54 -6.16 -2.83
C LEU A 51 -3.72 -7.31 -1.83
N THR A 52 -2.73 -8.21 -1.69
CA THR A 52 -2.79 -9.25 -0.66
C THR A 52 -2.84 -8.64 0.74
N ILE A 53 -2.03 -7.61 1.02
CA ILE A 53 -2.00 -6.92 2.31
C ILE A 53 -3.34 -6.27 2.65
N GLU A 54 -3.97 -5.57 1.69
CA GLU A 54 -5.30 -4.95 1.84
C GLU A 54 -6.39 -5.95 2.27
N HIS A 55 -6.14 -7.25 2.08
CA HIS A 55 -7.08 -8.34 2.38
C HIS A 55 -6.76 -9.13 3.65
N ILE A 56 -5.64 -8.87 4.33
CA ILE A 56 -5.25 -9.64 5.53
C ILE A 56 -6.20 -9.37 6.69
N VAL A 57 -6.49 -8.10 6.97
CA VAL A 57 -7.44 -7.68 8.02
C VAL A 57 -8.37 -6.60 7.48
N PRO A 58 -9.62 -6.46 8.00
CA PRO A 58 -10.57 -5.46 7.50
C PRO A 58 -10.03 -4.02 7.50
N ALA A 59 -9.26 -3.65 8.53
CA ALA A 59 -8.66 -2.31 8.64
C ALA A 59 -7.57 -2.03 7.59
N ALA A 60 -6.96 -3.06 7.00
CA ALA A 60 -5.91 -2.91 5.99
C ALA A 60 -6.42 -2.22 4.71
N ARG A 61 -7.73 -2.26 4.46
CA ARG A 61 -8.38 -1.54 3.34
C ARG A 61 -8.32 -0.02 3.46
N LEU A 62 -7.96 0.50 4.64
CA LEU A 62 -7.75 1.92 4.87
C LEU A 62 -6.32 2.35 4.49
N LEU A 63 -5.41 1.41 4.22
CA LEU A 63 -4.09 1.71 3.67
C LEU A 63 -4.22 1.99 2.17
N ASP A 64 -3.61 3.09 1.72
CA ASP A 64 -3.48 3.39 0.30
C ASP A 64 -2.10 2.94 -0.18
N LEU A 65 -2.04 1.77 -0.83
CA LEU A 65 -0.81 1.17 -1.34
C LEU A 65 -0.70 1.33 -2.85
N ASP A 66 -0.10 2.44 -3.26
CA ASP A 66 0.16 2.76 -4.66
C ASP A 66 1.50 2.22 -5.16
N VAL A 67 1.52 1.79 -6.42
CA VAL A 67 2.71 1.25 -7.08
C VAL A 67 2.93 1.98 -8.39
N TYR A 68 4.14 2.43 -8.62
CA TYR A 68 4.57 3.10 -9.84
C TYR A 68 5.75 2.37 -10.47
N THR A 69 5.85 2.39 -11.80
CA THR A 69 7.04 1.96 -12.52
C THR A 69 8.16 2.99 -12.36
N ALA A 70 9.39 2.63 -12.76
CA ALA A 70 10.52 3.55 -12.78
C ALA A 70 10.29 4.79 -13.67
N TYR A 71 9.32 4.74 -14.58
CA TYR A 71 8.95 5.85 -15.47
C TYR A 71 7.75 6.66 -14.93
N GLY A 72 7.30 6.40 -13.71
CA GLY A 72 6.19 7.12 -13.08
C GLY A 72 4.80 6.65 -13.51
N GLN A 73 4.68 5.55 -14.27
CA GLN A 73 3.39 4.98 -14.60
C GLN A 73 2.81 4.24 -13.41
N ARG A 74 1.59 4.57 -12.99
CA ARG A 74 0.87 3.83 -11.93
C ARG A 74 0.45 2.46 -12.43
N ILE A 75 0.57 1.44 -11.57
CA ILE A 75 0.00 0.10 -11.78
C ILE A 75 -1.24 -0.05 -10.92
N GLY A 76 -2.40 -0.06 -11.59
CA GLY A 76 -3.70 -0.30 -10.97
C GLY A 76 -4.06 -1.79 -10.87
N ARG A 77 -5.33 -2.04 -10.56
CA ARG A 77 -5.91 -3.39 -10.46
C ARG A 77 -6.15 -4.03 -11.83
N VAL A 78 -6.51 -3.23 -12.83
CA VAL A 78 -6.84 -3.69 -14.19
C VAL A 78 -5.62 -4.34 -14.85
N GLU A 79 -4.47 -3.72 -14.67
CA GLU A 79 -3.19 -4.11 -15.26
C GLU A 79 -2.67 -5.45 -14.73
N ILE A 80 -3.22 -5.95 -13.62
CA ILE A 80 -2.93 -7.28 -13.05
C ILE A 80 -4.12 -8.24 -13.10
N GLY A 81 -5.21 -7.88 -13.81
CA GLY A 81 -6.41 -8.70 -13.90
C GLY A 81 -7.16 -8.89 -12.58
N ALA A 82 -6.99 -7.97 -11.62
CA ALA A 82 -7.64 -8.06 -10.31
C ALA A 82 -9.04 -7.38 -10.33
N PRO A 83 -10.04 -7.95 -9.64
CA PRO A 83 -11.37 -7.37 -9.58
C PRO A 83 -11.38 -6.04 -8.79
N PHE A 84 -12.30 -5.16 -9.19
CA PHE A 84 -12.64 -3.99 -8.39
C PHE A 84 -13.43 -4.44 -7.16
N LEU A 85 -13.09 -3.88 -6.00
CA LEU A 85 -13.85 -4.11 -4.78
C LEU A 85 -14.53 -2.82 -4.39
N SER A 86 -15.84 -2.89 -4.19
CA SER A 86 -16.60 -1.80 -3.57
C SER A 86 -16.47 -1.94 -2.06
N VAL A 87 -15.96 -0.91 -1.40
CA VAL A 87 -15.98 -0.82 0.06
C VAL A 87 -17.08 0.15 0.46
N VAL A 88 -18.04 -0.30 1.25
CA VAL A 88 -19.03 0.57 1.91
C VAL A 88 -18.56 0.75 3.35
N SER A 89 -18.14 1.98 3.71
CA SER A 89 -17.83 2.33 5.09
C SER A 89 -18.97 3.14 5.70
N ALA A 90 -19.51 2.69 6.83
CA ALA A 90 -20.34 3.51 7.69
C ALA A 90 -19.51 3.95 8.89
N ALA A 91 -19.21 5.25 8.99
CA ALA A 91 -18.59 5.82 10.18
C ALA A 91 -19.70 6.39 11.08
N ARG A 92 -19.59 6.18 12.40
CA ARG A 92 -20.45 6.85 13.38
C ARG A 92 -20.05 8.33 13.44
N GLN A 93 -21.03 9.24 13.31
CA GLN A 93 -20.85 10.68 13.55
C GLN A 93 -20.47 10.95 14.99
#